data_AF-E0X6L5-F1
#
_entry.id   AF-E0X6L5-F1
#
_cell.length_a   1.000
_cell.length_b   1.000
_cell.length_c   1.000
_cell.angle_alpha   90.00
_cell.angle_beta   90.00
_cell.angle_gamma   90.00
#
_symmetry.space_group_name_H-M   'P 1'
#
loop_
_entity.id
_entity.type
_entity.pdbx_description
1 polymer ?
#
loop_
_entity_poly.entity_id
_entity_poly.type
_entity_poly.pdbx_seq_one_letter_code
_entity_poly.pdbx_strand_id
1 'polypeptide(L)'
;LAGGTSSIGAVVDRETGAKAIRALGLSAFLKRQIASAPRIAAMAGGRNPHDEPQAVRDWSYASARMAGPGYVLVGDAACFV
;
A
#
# COMPACT_ATOMS: atom_id res chain seq x y z
N LEU A 1 7.17 -11.14 -14.49
CA LEU A 1 6.08 -11.15 -13.49
C LEU A 1 5.59 -12.57 -13.33
N ALA A 2 5.37 -13.04 -12.10
CA ALA A 2 4.92 -14.40 -11.84
C ALA A 2 3.58 -14.67 -12.56
N GLY A 3 3.58 -15.52 -13.59
CA GLY A 3 2.35 -16.03 -14.22
C GLY A 3 1.41 -15.03 -14.91
N GLY A 4 1.82 -13.77 -15.15
CA GLY A 4 0.97 -12.75 -15.80
C GLY A 4 0.20 -11.83 -14.85
N THR A 5 0.39 -11.97 -13.54
CA THR A 5 -0.24 -11.13 -12.51
C THR A 5 0.75 -10.11 -11.94
N SER A 6 0.26 -8.90 -11.67
CA SER A 6 1.00 -7.80 -11.04
C SER A 6 0.21 -7.19 -9.89
N SER A 7 0.86 -6.97 -8.75
CA SER A 7 0.31 -6.12 -7.69
C SER A 7 0.65 -4.65 -7.96
N ILE A 8 -0.33 -3.76 -7.80
CA ILE A 8 -0.18 -2.32 -7.99
C ILE A 8 -0.75 -1.61 -6.75
N GLY A 9 0.09 -0.82 -6.10
CA GLY A 9 -0.29 -0.01 -4.93
C GLY A 9 0.17 1.44 -5.09
N ALA A 10 -0.43 2.33 -4.30
CA ALA A 10 -0.04 3.73 -4.20
C ALA A 10 0.19 4.08 -2.73
N VAL A 11 1.42 4.48 -2.39
CA VAL A 11 1.75 5.05 -1.07
C VAL A 11 1.54 6.55 -1.15
N VAL A 12 0.75 7.10 -0.24
CA VAL A 12 0.32 8.50 -0.24
C VAL A 12 0.41 9.07 1.16
N ASP A 13 0.41 10.40 1.26
CA ASP A 13 0.24 11.08 2.54
C ASP A 13 -1.04 10.60 3.24
N ARG A 14 -0.93 10.37 4.56
CA ARG A 14 -1.98 9.76 5.37
C ARG A 14 -3.24 10.62 5.40
N GLU A 15 -3.11 11.91 5.65
CA GLU A 15 -4.26 12.79 5.86
C GLU A 15 -4.95 13.08 4.53
N THR A 16 -4.16 13.45 3.53
CA THR A 16 -4.61 13.75 2.18
C THR A 16 -5.24 12.52 1.53
N GLY A 17 -4.58 11.36 1.64
CA GLY A 17 -5.06 10.08 1.14
C GLY A 17 -6.36 9.64 1.80
N ALA A 18 -6.45 9.68 3.14
CA ALA A 18 -7.67 9.31 3.85
C ALA A 18 -8.85 10.24 3.50
N LYS A 19 -8.61 11.55 3.35
CA LYS A 19 -9.64 12.51 2.91
C LYS A 19 -10.13 12.18 1.49
N ALA A 20 -9.22 11.90 0.56
CA ALA A 20 -9.58 11.58 -0.82
C ALA A 20 -10.31 10.23 -0.93
N ILE A 21 -9.87 9.19 -0.20
CA ILE A 21 -10.54 7.88 -0.15
C ILE A 21 -11.97 8.02 0.39
N ARG A 22 -12.19 8.81 1.46
CA ARG A 22 -13.55 9.07 1.97
C ARG A 22 -14.46 9.76 0.96
N ALA A 23 -13.91 10.65 0.14
CA ALA A 23 -14.70 11.39 -0.85
C ALA A 23 -15.00 10.59 -2.12
N LEU A 24 -14.05 9.76 -2.58
CA LEU A 24 -14.12 9.08 -3.89
C LEU A 24 -14.46 7.59 -3.80
N GLY A 25 -14.27 6.98 -2.63
CA GLY A 25 -14.16 5.53 -2.51
C GLY A 25 -12.80 5.00 -2.96
N LEU A 26 -12.39 3.85 -2.41
CA LEU A 26 -11.03 3.32 -2.57
C LEU A 26 -10.71 2.93 -4.02
N SER A 27 -11.64 2.30 -4.73
CA SER A 27 -11.44 1.88 -6.13
C SER A 27 -11.26 3.06 -7.08
N ALA A 28 -12.08 4.11 -6.94
CA ALA A 28 -11.93 5.32 -7.75
C ALA A 28 -10.65 6.07 -7.40
N PHE A 29 -10.31 6.14 -6.11
CA PHE A 29 -9.06 6.73 -5.64
C PHE A 29 -7.83 6.03 -6.25
N LEU A 30 -7.71 4.70 -6.13
CA LEU A 30 -6.57 3.96 -6.69
C LEU A 30 -6.47 4.12 -8.22
N LYS A 31 -7.60 4.05 -8.95
CA LYS A 31 -7.62 4.30 -10.39
C LYS A 31 -7.08 5.69 -10.74
N ARG A 32 -7.45 6.72 -9.96
CA ARG A 32 -6.93 8.08 -10.12
C ARG A 32 -5.42 8.16 -9.84
N GLN A 33 -4.92 7.49 -8.82
CA GLN A 33 -3.49 7.43 -8.54
C GLN A 33 -2.71 6.76 -9.68
N ILE A 34 -3.21 5.63 -10.20
CA ILE A 34 -2.60 4.94 -11.36
C ILE A 34 -2.60 5.86 -12.58
N ALA A 35 -3.72 6.51 -12.90
CA ALA A 35 -3.82 7.44 -14.01
C ALA A 35 -2.88 8.64 -13.90
N SER A 36 -2.56 9.07 -12.67
CA SER A 36 -1.61 10.16 -12.41
C SER A 36 -0.13 9.78 -12.65
N ALA A 37 0.16 8.49 -12.85
CA ALA A 37 1.51 7.96 -13.10
C ALA A 37 1.57 7.32 -14.51
N PRO A 38 1.91 8.09 -15.57
CA PRO A 38 1.75 7.65 -16.97
C PRO A 38 2.44 6.32 -17.31
N ARG A 39 3.64 6.08 -16.76
CA ARG A 39 4.37 4.82 -16.98
C ARG A 39 3.65 3.62 -16.36
N ILE A 40 3.12 3.77 -15.15
CA ILE A 40 2.37 2.71 -14.47
C ILE A 40 1.03 2.47 -15.15
N ALA A 41 0.34 3.54 -15.57
CA ALA A 41 -0.89 3.42 -16.34
C ALA A 41 -0.69 2.65 -17.65
N ALA A 42 0.39 2.95 -18.39
CA ALA A 42 0.75 2.21 -19.60
C ALA A 42 1.03 0.73 -19.33
N MET A 43 1.73 0.42 -18.22
CA MET A 43 2.01 -0.96 -17.81
C MET A 43 0.75 -1.72 -17.34
N ALA A 44 -0.19 -1.04 -16.68
CA ALA A 44 -1.47 -1.62 -16.26
C ALA A 44 -2.37 -1.95 -17.47
N GLY A 45 -2.16 -1.27 -18.60
CA GLY A 45 -2.72 -1.64 -19.90
C GLY A 45 -4.25 -1.62 -19.96
N GLY A 46 -4.91 -0.82 -19.11
CA GLY A 46 -6.37 -0.73 -19.05
C GLY A 46 -7.09 -2.02 -18.64
N ARG A 47 -6.36 -3.02 -18.11
CA ARG A 47 -6.95 -4.29 -17.67
C ARG A 47 -7.82 -4.08 -16.43
N ASN A 48 -8.92 -4.84 -16.35
CA ASN A 48 -9.70 -4.90 -15.13
C ASN A 48 -8.87 -5.54 -14.02
N PRO A 49 -8.89 -4.99 -12.79
CA PRO A 49 -8.23 -5.61 -11.65
C PRO A 49 -8.87 -6.97 -11.36
N HIS A 50 -8.05 -7.93 -10.91
CA HIS A 50 -8.52 -9.25 -10.51
C HIS A 50 -9.27 -9.21 -9.17
N ASP A 51 -8.89 -8.29 -8.28
CA ASP A 51 -9.41 -8.17 -6.91
C ASP A 51 -9.81 -6.72 -6.58
N GLU A 52 -10.64 -6.56 -5.53
CA GLU A 52 -10.91 -5.25 -4.95
C GLU A 52 -9.67 -4.69 -4.22
N PRO A 53 -9.42 -3.38 -4.29
CA PRO A 53 -8.28 -2.79 -3.62
C PRO A 53 -8.43 -2.80 -2.10
N GLN A 54 -7.29 -2.92 -1.41
CA GLN A 54 -7.21 -2.81 0.04
C GLN A 54 -6.45 -1.54 0.43
N ALA A 55 -6.82 -0.95 1.56
CA ALA A 55 -6.12 0.19 2.14
C ALA A 55 -5.57 -0.21 3.50
N VAL A 56 -4.25 -0.12 3.64
CA VAL A 56 -3.53 -0.35 4.89
C VAL A 56 -2.88 0.96 5.29
N ARG A 57 -2.88 1.27 6.58
CA ARG A 57 -2.09 2.40 7.07
C ARG A 57 -0.66 1.91 7.29
N ASP A 58 0.25 2.52 6.54
CA ASP A 58 1.66 2.15 6.52
C ASP A 58 2.46 3.26 7.20
N TRP A 59 3.10 2.98 8.34
CA TRP A 59 3.95 3.93 9.05
C TRP A 59 5.21 3.27 9.54
N SER A 60 6.28 4.03 9.51
CA SER A 60 7.53 3.64 10.12
C SER A 60 7.40 3.63 11.64
N TYR A 61 7.92 2.61 12.30
CA TYR A 61 8.01 2.50 13.75
C TYR A 61 9.17 1.61 14.18
N ALA A 62 9.61 1.79 15.42
CA ALA A 62 10.55 0.90 16.08
C ALA A 62 10.15 0.66 17.52
N SER A 63 10.13 -0.61 17.94
CA SER A 63 9.94 -0.97 19.34
C SER A 63 11.11 -0.47 20.18
N ALA A 64 10.83 0.14 21.34
CA ALA A 64 11.87 0.63 22.25
C ALA A 64 12.79 -0.49 22.78
N ARG A 65 12.29 -1.73 22.84
CA ARG A 65 13.06 -2.94 23.20
C ARG A 65 12.65 -4.10 22.29
N MET A 66 13.59 -4.63 21.52
CA MET A 66 13.34 -5.71 20.56
C MET A 66 13.72 -7.11 21.09
N ALA A 67 14.41 -7.19 22.24
CA ALA A 67 14.76 -8.46 22.88
C ALA A 67 14.91 -8.29 24.39
N GLY A 68 14.81 -9.41 25.11
CA GLY A 68 15.06 -9.51 26.54
C GLY A 68 15.14 -10.98 26.97
N PRO A 69 15.31 -11.26 28.28
CA PRO A 69 15.38 -12.64 28.76
C PRO A 69 14.14 -13.44 28.35
N GLY A 70 14.32 -14.49 27.55
CA GLY A 70 13.26 -15.39 27.11
C GLY A 70 12.41 -14.90 25.92
N TYR A 71 12.75 -13.77 25.28
CA TYR A 71 12.00 -13.32 24.09
C TYR A 71 12.83 -12.49 23.09
N VAL A 72 12.38 -12.51 21.84
CA VAL A 72 12.84 -11.65 20.76
C VAL A 72 11.67 -11.26 19.87
N LEU A 73 11.63 -10.01 19.41
CA LEU A 73 10.70 -9.51 18.39
C LEU A 73 11.37 -9.66 17.01
N VAL A 74 10.60 -10.08 16.01
CA VAL A 74 11.09 -10.31 14.64
C VAL A 74 10.17 -9.71 13.60
N GLY A 75 10.73 -9.26 12.47
CA GLY A 75 9.99 -8.60 11.39
C GLY A 75 9.26 -7.34 11.88
N ASP A 76 8.06 -7.12 11.34
CA ASP A 76 7.20 -5.98 11.69
C ASP A 76 6.97 -5.88 13.21
N ALA A 77 6.89 -7.00 13.93
CA ALA A 77 6.73 -6.95 15.39
C ALA A 77 7.88 -6.19 16.10
N ALA A 78 9.07 -6.13 15.50
CA ALA A 78 10.20 -5.35 16.01
C ALA A 78 10.19 -3.91 15.47
N CYS A 79 10.16 -3.75 14.15
CA CYS A 79 10.16 -2.46 13.47
C CYS A 79 9.64 -2.58 12.03
N PHE A 80 9.20 -1.47 11.48
CA PHE A 80 8.83 -1.30 10.08
C PHE A 80 9.34 0.07 9.59
N VAL A 81 9.78 0.15 8.34
CA VAL A 81 10.35 1.38 7.74
C VAL A 81 9.48 1.92 6.63
#